data_AF-A0A2I2GSF5-F1
#
_entry.id   AF-A0A2I2GSF5-F1
#
_cell.length_a   1.000
_cell.length_b   1.000
_cell.length_c   1.000
_cell.angle_alpha   90.00
_cell.angle_beta   90.00
_cell.angle_gamma   90.00
#
_symmetry.space_group_name_H-M   'P 1'
#
loop_
_entity.id
_entity.type
_entity.pdbx_description
1 polymer ?
#
loop_
_entity_poly.entity_id
_entity_poly.type
_entity_poly.pdbx_seq_one_letter_code
_entity_poly.pdbx_strand_id
1 'polypeptide(L)'
;MFGDGTFQYRHGIAVAQVIFFTVSLTFSVSFYLRRQIGWFCIGMLSLIRLVGASCMLGTMHNDSDGLWAGVFVCESLGIILIIFLLLEMLERINKTHPTAPRYIFLIPQVLTWIDIGISIGGFVAVTHKEHALLPTPYSRAGIGMIAAIYVYTVGVFVFFWLRRGPFSAVEKRICTCVAACVPVLAIRVTYSLVFVITADMVWNAVKGDSSAYLVMTMVPEMGIVAGCVWTIWRVPALEREKKKKKGGRDLEGDSGSQDVPLVR
;
A
#
# COMPACT_ATOMS: atom_id res chain seq x y z
N MET A 1 -38.93 -6.78 -5.32
CA MET A 1 -39.20 -7.38 -3.99
C MET A 1 -38.14 -6.87 -3.04
N PHE A 2 -38.53 -6.08 -2.05
CA PHE A 2 -37.67 -5.46 -1.05
C PHE A 2 -37.61 -6.33 0.20
N GLY A 3 -36.40 -6.51 0.75
CA GLY A 3 -36.18 -6.64 2.18
C GLY A 3 -36.47 -7.99 2.84
N ASP A 4 -35.62 -8.99 2.61
CA ASP A 4 -35.28 -9.92 3.68
C ASP A 4 -34.07 -9.33 4.43
N GLY A 5 -34.33 -8.72 5.58
CA GLY A 5 -33.38 -8.09 6.48
C GLY A 5 -32.42 -9.08 7.16
N THR A 6 -31.79 -9.97 6.40
CA THR A 6 -30.69 -10.79 6.89
C THR A 6 -29.40 -10.02 6.69
N PHE A 7 -28.84 -9.52 7.79
CA PHE A 7 -27.53 -8.87 7.81
C PHE A 7 -26.48 -9.91 7.41
N GLN A 8 -26.24 -10.08 6.10
CA GLN A 8 -25.20 -10.98 5.62
C GLN A 8 -23.85 -10.52 6.16
N TYR A 9 -23.03 -11.47 6.60
CA TYR A 9 -21.69 -11.28 7.17
C TYR A 9 -20.87 -10.23 6.38
N ARG A 10 -20.99 -10.23 5.04
CA ARG A 10 -20.41 -9.25 4.09
C ARG A 10 -20.65 -7.77 4.41
N HIS A 11 -21.84 -7.39 4.86
CA HIS A 11 -22.14 -5.99 5.16
C HIS A 11 -21.38 -5.49 6.39
N GLY A 12 -21.25 -6.35 7.41
CA GLY A 12 -20.44 -6.04 8.58
C GLY A 12 -18.97 -5.82 8.23
N ILE A 13 -18.45 -6.59 7.26
CA ILE A 13 -17.09 -6.43 6.74
C ILE A 13 -16.90 -5.06 6.10
N ALA A 14 -17.78 -4.72 5.15
CA ALA A 14 -17.68 -3.45 4.43
C ALA A 14 -17.77 -2.25 5.37
N VAL A 15 -18.68 -2.28 6.36
CA VAL A 15 -18.80 -1.23 7.37
C VAL A 15 -17.55 -1.14 8.25
N ALA A 16 -17.01 -2.27 8.73
CA ALA A 16 -15.76 -2.28 9.49
C ALA A 16 -14.59 -1.72 8.70
N GLN A 17 -14.54 -2.01 7.39
CA GLN A 17 -13.55 -1.50 6.47
C GLN A 17 -13.63 0.03 6.35
N VAL A 18 -14.83 0.58 6.14
CA VAL A 18 -15.05 2.02 6.05
C VAL A 18 -14.61 2.72 7.34
N ILE A 19 -14.97 2.19 8.50
CA ILE A 19 -14.58 2.78 9.80
C ILE A 19 -13.05 2.80 9.94
N PHE A 20 -12.38 1.66 9.69
CA PHE A 20 -10.93 1.55 9.85
C PHE A 20 -10.15 2.44 8.89
N PHE A 21 -10.55 2.49 7.62
CA PHE A 21 -9.90 3.35 6.63
C PHE A 21 -10.21 4.83 6.88
N THR A 22 -11.41 5.19 7.35
CA THR A 22 -11.69 6.59 7.74
C THR A 22 -10.77 7.05 8.87
N VAL A 23 -10.54 6.22 9.88
CA VAL A 23 -9.56 6.51 10.95
C VAL A 23 -8.15 6.64 10.38
N SER A 24 -7.75 5.73 9.49
CA SER A 24 -6.43 5.78 8.82
C SER A 24 -6.26 7.04 7.96
N LEU A 25 -7.34 7.51 7.31
CA LEU A 25 -7.37 8.76 6.56
C LEU A 25 -7.11 9.96 7.48
N THR A 26 -7.70 9.99 8.68
CA THR A 26 -7.45 11.03 9.68
C THR A 26 -5.99 11.06 10.14
N PHE A 27 -5.39 9.88 10.36
CA PHE A 27 -3.94 9.79 10.63
C PHE A 27 -3.11 10.29 9.45
N SER A 28 -3.51 9.99 8.22
CA SER A 28 -2.84 10.48 7.02
C SER A 28 -2.84 12.01 6.92
N VAL A 29 -3.97 12.65 7.20
CA VAL A 29 -4.08 14.12 7.27
C VAL A 29 -3.20 14.68 8.39
N SER A 30 -3.13 13.99 9.53
CA SER A 30 -2.26 14.39 10.64
C SER A 30 -0.78 14.31 10.25
N PHE A 31 -0.38 13.31 9.46
CA PHE A 31 0.99 13.19 8.93
C PHE A 31 1.31 14.20 7.84
N TYR A 32 0.33 14.58 7.03
CA TYR A 32 0.46 15.69 6.08
C TYR A 32 0.84 16.99 6.80
N LEU A 33 0.13 17.31 7.89
CA LEU A 33 0.44 18.48 8.73
C LEU A 33 1.82 18.39 9.38
N ARG A 34 2.30 17.17 9.68
CA ARG A 34 3.63 16.91 10.26
C ARG A 34 4.76 16.86 9.22
N ARG A 35 4.46 17.04 7.91
CA ARG A 35 5.40 16.91 6.78
C ARG A 35 6.25 15.64 6.82
N GLN A 36 5.65 14.53 7.26
CA GLN A 36 6.32 13.23 7.27
C GLN A 36 6.19 12.57 5.90
N ILE A 37 7.25 11.90 5.43
CA ILE A 37 7.29 11.21 4.14
C ILE A 37 6.41 9.95 4.22
N GLY A 38 5.63 9.67 3.17
CA GLY A 38 4.67 8.55 3.11
C GLY A 38 3.20 8.91 3.40
N TRP A 39 2.93 10.17 3.77
CA TRP A 39 1.55 10.66 3.97
C TRP A 39 0.70 10.56 2.70
N PHE A 40 1.30 10.77 1.53
CA PHE A 40 0.58 10.75 0.25
C PHE A 40 0.10 9.33 -0.07
N CYS A 41 0.94 8.32 0.13
CA CYS A 41 0.60 6.93 -0.15
C CYS A 41 -0.45 6.37 0.79
N ILE A 42 -0.35 6.65 2.09
CA ILE A 42 -1.37 6.24 3.07
C ILE A 42 -2.71 6.92 2.77
N GLY A 43 -2.69 8.20 2.40
CA GLY A 43 -3.90 8.93 2.03
C GLY A 43 -4.57 8.37 0.79
N MET A 44 -3.82 8.18 -0.29
CA MET A 44 -4.32 7.58 -1.53
C MET A 44 -4.81 6.15 -1.33
N LEU A 45 -4.07 5.34 -0.57
CA LEU A 45 -4.47 3.97 -0.21
C LEU A 45 -5.82 3.97 0.52
N SER A 46 -5.97 4.87 1.48
CA SER A 46 -7.20 4.96 2.25
C SER A 46 -8.39 5.41 1.40
N LEU A 47 -8.18 6.36 0.48
CA LEU A 47 -9.22 6.83 -0.43
C LEU A 47 -9.68 5.72 -1.39
N ILE A 48 -8.75 5.02 -2.04
CA ILE A 48 -9.12 3.94 -2.96
C ILE A 48 -9.86 2.82 -2.22
N ARG A 49 -9.54 2.57 -0.95
CA ARG A 49 -10.24 1.56 -0.13
C ARG A 49 -11.60 1.99 0.39
N LEU A 50 -11.78 3.27 0.61
CA LEU A 50 -13.10 3.82 0.93
C LEU A 50 -14.01 3.77 -0.31
N VAL A 51 -13.49 4.08 -1.50
CA VAL A 51 -14.22 3.93 -2.77
C VAL A 51 -14.55 2.47 -3.04
N GLY A 52 -13.58 1.54 -2.93
CA GLY A 52 -13.81 0.11 -3.12
C GLY A 52 -14.86 -0.47 -2.17
N ALA A 53 -14.82 -0.11 -0.89
CA ALA A 53 -15.83 -0.53 0.08
C ALA A 53 -17.22 0.08 -0.21
N SER A 54 -17.26 1.32 -0.69
CA SER A 54 -18.52 1.97 -1.10
C SER A 54 -19.13 1.30 -2.33
N CYS A 55 -18.32 0.93 -3.33
CA CYS A 55 -18.75 0.17 -4.49
C CYS A 55 -19.27 -1.22 -4.08
N MET A 56 -18.57 -1.92 -3.18
CA MET A 56 -18.99 -3.23 -2.66
C MET A 56 -20.30 -3.17 -1.86
N LEU A 57 -20.59 -2.03 -1.22
CA LEU A 57 -21.88 -1.82 -0.57
C LEU A 57 -22.98 -1.47 -1.58
N GLY A 58 -22.63 -0.75 -2.64
CA GLY A 58 -23.56 -0.37 -3.72
C GLY A 58 -24.06 -1.55 -4.57
N THR A 59 -23.25 -2.61 -4.72
CA THR A 59 -23.66 -3.84 -5.45
C THR A 59 -24.86 -4.53 -4.81
N MET A 60 -25.19 -4.20 -3.55
CA MET A 60 -26.36 -4.73 -2.85
C MET A 60 -27.69 -4.17 -3.37
N HIS A 61 -27.68 -2.94 -3.87
CA HIS A 61 -28.89 -2.27 -4.34
C HIS A 61 -29.10 -2.44 -5.85
N ASN A 62 -28.01 -2.48 -6.62
CA ASN A 62 -28.03 -2.73 -8.06
C ASN A 62 -26.88 -3.66 -8.44
N ASP A 63 -27.21 -4.86 -8.92
CA ASP A 63 -26.24 -5.82 -9.45
C ASP A 63 -25.88 -5.41 -10.89
N SER A 64 -24.99 -4.42 -10.99
CA SER A 64 -24.46 -3.93 -12.27
C SER A 64 -23.00 -4.32 -12.40
N ASP A 65 -22.63 -4.87 -13.56
CA ASP A 65 -21.29 -5.36 -13.83
C ASP A 65 -20.20 -4.29 -13.67
N GLY A 66 -20.56 -3.02 -13.88
CA GLY A 66 -19.67 -1.88 -13.66
C GLY A 66 -19.25 -1.70 -12.20
N LEU A 67 -20.12 -2.00 -11.23
CA LEU A 67 -19.74 -1.92 -9.81
C LEU A 67 -18.77 -3.04 -9.44
N TRP A 68 -18.98 -4.26 -9.94
CA TRP A 68 -18.07 -5.37 -9.72
C TRP A 68 -16.69 -5.13 -10.35
N ALA A 69 -16.65 -4.56 -11.56
CA ALA A 69 -15.41 -4.11 -12.18
C ALA A 69 -14.69 -3.06 -11.31
N GLY A 70 -15.44 -2.07 -10.78
CA GLY A 70 -14.88 -1.06 -9.87
C GLY A 70 -14.29 -1.63 -8.58
N VAL A 71 -14.95 -2.62 -7.98
CA VAL A 71 -14.44 -3.34 -6.79
C VAL A 71 -13.12 -4.05 -7.11
N PHE A 72 -13.06 -4.78 -8.21
CA PHE A 72 -11.85 -5.50 -8.63
C PHE A 72 -10.66 -4.56 -8.88
N VAL A 73 -10.92 -3.41 -9.52
CA VAL A 73 -9.91 -2.39 -9.78
C VAL A 73 -9.42 -1.75 -8.47
N CYS A 74 -10.34 -1.37 -7.57
CA CYS A 74 -9.96 -0.79 -6.28
C CYS A 74 -9.16 -1.78 -5.41
N GLU A 75 -9.44 -3.07 -5.52
CA GLU A 75 -8.70 -4.11 -4.84
C GLU A 75 -7.26 -4.22 -5.34
N SER A 76 -7.10 -4.27 -6.67
CA SER A 76 -5.79 -4.33 -7.36
C SER A 76 -4.94 -3.10 -7.06
N LEU A 77 -5.52 -1.90 -7.21
CA LEU A 77 -4.87 -0.63 -6.86
C LEU A 77 -4.45 -0.57 -5.38
N GLY A 78 -5.25 -1.13 -4.48
CA GLY A 78 -4.90 -1.20 -3.07
C GLY A 78 -3.61 -1.97 -2.80
N ILE A 79 -3.41 -3.11 -3.48
CA ILE A 79 -2.19 -3.92 -3.36
C ILE A 79 -0.98 -3.15 -3.88
N ILE A 80 -1.13 -2.50 -5.04
CA ILE A 80 -0.07 -1.69 -5.65
C ILE A 80 0.35 -0.56 -4.72
N LEU A 81 -0.62 0.15 -4.10
CA LEU A 81 -0.35 1.22 -3.15
C LEU A 81 0.31 0.71 -1.87
N ILE A 82 0.02 -0.51 -1.41
CA ILE A 82 0.72 -1.13 -0.27
C ILE A 82 2.16 -1.46 -0.64
N ILE A 83 2.40 -2.04 -1.81
CA ILE A 83 3.75 -2.30 -2.30
C ILE A 83 4.53 -0.98 -2.41
N PHE A 84 3.88 0.06 -2.92
CA PHE A 84 4.47 1.39 -3.01
C PHE A 84 4.84 1.94 -1.64
N LEU A 85 3.95 1.82 -0.65
CA LEU A 85 4.20 2.21 0.73
C LEU A 85 5.42 1.49 1.33
N LEU A 86 5.57 0.17 1.11
CA LEU A 86 6.73 -0.59 1.58
C LEU A 86 8.02 -0.16 0.88
N LEU A 87 7.97 0.12 -0.42
CA LEU A 87 9.12 0.61 -1.19
C LEU A 87 9.54 2.02 -0.76
N GLU A 88 8.61 2.92 -0.45
CA GLU A 88 8.92 4.24 0.11
C GLU A 88 9.62 4.15 1.48
N MET A 89 9.21 3.21 2.33
CA MET A 89 9.88 2.95 3.60
C MET A 89 11.32 2.46 3.38
N LEU A 90 11.55 1.61 2.38
CA LEU A 90 12.90 1.18 1.98
C LEU A 90 13.71 2.33 1.33
N GLU A 91 13.09 3.20 0.53
CA GLU A 91 13.73 4.42 0.01
C GLU A 91 14.28 5.29 1.10
N ARG A 92 13.50 5.45 2.17
CA ARG A 92 13.85 6.29 3.30
C ARG A 92 15.14 5.81 3.96
N ILE A 93 15.34 4.48 4.02
CA ILE A 93 16.59 3.87 4.48
C ILE A 93 17.71 4.15 3.45
N ASN A 94 17.44 3.95 2.16
CA ASN A 94 18.40 4.20 1.10
C ASN A 94 18.88 5.67 0.99
N LYS A 95 18.04 6.65 1.35
CA LYS A 95 18.41 8.07 1.38
C LYS A 95 19.41 8.40 2.49
N THR A 96 19.42 7.62 3.57
CA THR A 96 20.37 7.76 4.67
C THR A 96 21.68 7.03 4.34
N HIS A 97 21.59 5.87 3.71
CA HIS A 97 22.72 5.07 3.24
C HIS A 97 22.55 4.71 1.75
N PRO A 98 23.13 5.50 0.82
CA PRO A 98 22.94 5.31 -0.61
C PRO A 98 23.58 3.99 -1.05
N THR A 99 22.75 2.96 -1.13
CA THR A 99 23.17 1.59 -1.47
C THR A 99 22.43 1.04 -2.68
N ALA A 100 21.30 1.66 -3.07
CA ALA A 100 20.45 1.23 -4.17
C ALA A 100 20.16 2.34 -5.19
N PRO A 101 20.07 2.01 -6.50
CA PRO A 101 19.82 2.97 -7.57
C PRO A 101 18.37 3.46 -7.63
N ARG A 102 18.17 4.65 -8.22
CA ARG A 102 16.90 5.39 -8.33
C ARG A 102 15.79 4.65 -9.12
N TYR A 103 16.14 3.59 -9.85
CA TYR A 103 15.22 2.79 -10.67
C TYR A 103 14.11 2.07 -9.88
N ILE A 104 14.33 1.80 -8.58
CA ILE A 104 13.35 1.12 -7.72
C ILE A 104 12.04 1.95 -7.58
N PHE A 105 12.11 3.27 -7.79
CA PHE A 105 10.95 4.18 -7.72
C PHE A 105 10.16 4.32 -9.01
N LEU A 106 10.76 3.93 -10.14
CA LEU A 106 10.09 4.00 -11.44
C LEU A 106 9.05 2.88 -11.58
N ILE A 107 9.32 1.74 -10.95
CA ILE A 107 8.49 0.54 -11.06
C ILE A 107 7.04 0.82 -10.61
N PRO A 108 6.76 1.31 -9.37
CA PRO A 108 5.41 1.62 -8.91
C PRO A 108 4.64 2.54 -9.85
N GLN A 109 5.32 3.55 -10.40
CA GLN A 109 4.71 4.52 -11.30
C GLN A 109 4.24 3.83 -12.58
N VAL A 110 5.04 2.92 -13.13
CA VAL A 110 4.68 2.13 -14.32
C VAL A 110 3.51 1.18 -14.03
N LEU A 111 3.41 0.57 -12.84
CA LEU A 111 2.22 -0.28 -12.57
C LEU A 111 0.95 0.53 -12.41
N THR A 112 0.99 1.72 -11.83
CA THR A 112 -0.21 2.55 -11.75
C THR A 112 -0.76 2.81 -13.16
N TRP A 113 0.11 3.06 -14.14
CA TRP A 113 -0.30 3.19 -15.54
C TRP A 113 -0.86 1.89 -16.12
N ILE A 114 -0.23 0.75 -15.83
CA ILE A 114 -0.68 -0.54 -16.35
C ILE A 114 -2.01 -0.98 -15.71
N ASP A 115 -2.20 -0.78 -14.41
CA ASP A 115 -3.43 -1.11 -13.68
C ASP A 115 -4.61 -0.27 -14.18
N ILE A 116 -4.39 1.03 -14.44
CA ILE A 116 -5.37 1.89 -15.12
C ILE A 116 -5.72 1.32 -16.50
N GLY A 117 -4.71 0.86 -17.27
CA GLY A 117 -4.94 0.22 -18.57
C GLY A 117 -5.76 -1.07 -18.48
N ILE A 118 -5.47 -1.92 -17.50
CA ILE A 118 -6.21 -3.16 -17.25
C ILE A 118 -7.66 -2.85 -16.81
N SER A 119 -7.85 -1.81 -15.99
CA SER A 119 -9.16 -1.32 -15.56
C SER A 119 -10.05 -0.90 -16.74
N ILE A 120 -9.50 -0.09 -17.65
CA ILE A 120 -10.19 0.32 -18.88
C ILE A 120 -10.47 -0.89 -19.77
N GLY A 121 -9.49 -1.79 -19.92
CA GLY A 121 -9.65 -3.03 -20.69
C GLY A 121 -10.75 -3.93 -20.13
N GLY A 122 -10.87 -4.02 -18.80
CA GLY A 122 -11.94 -4.75 -18.12
C GLY A 122 -13.32 -4.17 -18.41
N PHE A 123 -13.47 -2.84 -18.37
CA PHE A 123 -14.73 -2.16 -18.67
C PHE A 123 -15.19 -2.39 -20.12
N VAL A 124 -14.27 -2.27 -21.08
CA VAL A 124 -14.59 -2.50 -22.50
C VAL A 124 -14.92 -3.97 -22.76
N ALA A 125 -14.21 -4.91 -22.15
CA ALA A 125 -14.46 -6.34 -22.30
C ALA A 125 -15.86 -6.76 -21.77
N VAL A 126 -16.32 -6.14 -20.69
CA VAL A 126 -17.65 -6.37 -20.10
C VAL A 126 -18.77 -5.78 -20.96
N THR A 127 -18.53 -4.64 -21.60
CA THR A 127 -19.53 -3.96 -22.46
C THR A 127 -19.90 -4.77 -23.72
N HIS A 128 -19.08 -5.75 -24.11
CA HIS A 128 -19.26 -6.50 -25.37
C HIS A 128 -19.79 -7.95 -25.21
N LYS A 129 -20.06 -8.47 -24.00
CA LYS A 129 -20.57 -9.85 -23.82
C LYS A 129 -21.60 -9.98 -22.70
N GLU A 130 -22.71 -10.66 -23.00
CA GLU A 130 -23.88 -10.91 -22.13
C GLU A 130 -23.62 -11.82 -20.91
N HIS A 131 -22.38 -12.25 -20.67
CA HIS A 131 -21.99 -13.07 -19.52
C HIS A 131 -20.76 -12.47 -18.81
N ALA A 132 -21.00 -11.39 -18.06
CA ALA A 132 -20.01 -10.50 -17.45
C ALA A 132 -19.18 -11.07 -16.28
N LEU A 133 -19.33 -12.35 -15.94
CA LEU A 133 -18.72 -12.95 -14.75
C LEU A 133 -17.68 -14.05 -15.03
N LEU A 134 -17.42 -14.38 -16.30
CA LEU A 134 -16.38 -15.35 -16.64
C LEU A 134 -14.99 -14.70 -16.50
N PRO A 135 -13.98 -15.42 -15.95
CA PRO A 135 -12.63 -14.92 -15.80
C PRO A 135 -12.03 -14.60 -17.17
N THR A 136 -12.11 -13.32 -17.54
CA THR A 136 -11.51 -12.82 -18.77
C THR A 136 -9.98 -12.90 -18.65
N PRO A 137 -9.26 -13.13 -19.76
CA PRO A 137 -7.80 -13.24 -19.76
C PRO A 137 -7.10 -12.00 -19.13
N TYR A 138 -7.79 -10.85 -19.13
CA TYR A 138 -7.33 -9.61 -18.52
C TYR A 138 -7.15 -9.68 -17.00
N SER A 139 -8.05 -10.35 -16.28
CA SER A 139 -7.96 -10.49 -14.82
C SER A 139 -6.79 -11.40 -14.41
N ARG A 140 -6.54 -12.47 -15.18
CA ARG A 140 -5.38 -13.36 -15.00
C ARG A 140 -4.05 -12.62 -15.22
N ALA A 141 -3.99 -11.75 -16.22
CA ALA A 141 -2.81 -10.95 -16.51
C ALA A 141 -2.49 -9.96 -15.37
N GLY A 142 -3.51 -9.27 -14.84
CA GLY A 142 -3.32 -8.31 -13.73
C GLY A 142 -2.79 -8.97 -12.46
N ILE A 143 -3.36 -10.11 -12.08
CA ILE A 143 -2.91 -10.82 -10.87
C ILE A 143 -1.52 -11.44 -11.07
N GLY A 144 -1.20 -11.96 -12.26
CA GLY A 144 0.16 -12.41 -12.59
C GLY A 144 1.19 -11.28 -12.48
N MET A 145 0.81 -10.07 -12.88
CA MET A 145 1.66 -8.89 -12.73
C MET A 145 1.86 -8.50 -11.25
N ILE A 146 0.78 -8.54 -10.44
CA ILE A 146 0.85 -8.31 -8.98
C ILE A 146 1.78 -9.33 -8.30
N ALA A 147 1.73 -10.60 -8.71
CA ALA A 147 2.63 -11.63 -8.20
C ALA A 147 4.10 -11.36 -8.58
N ALA A 148 4.36 -11.00 -9.84
CA ALA A 148 5.71 -10.69 -10.31
C ALA A 148 6.32 -9.51 -9.54
N ILE A 149 5.54 -8.47 -9.27
CA ILE A 149 6.04 -7.34 -8.48
C ILE A 149 6.24 -7.69 -7.01
N TYR A 150 5.39 -8.54 -6.43
CA TYR A 150 5.61 -9.01 -5.07
C TYR A 150 6.97 -9.71 -4.94
N VAL A 151 7.32 -10.60 -5.89
CA VAL A 151 8.64 -11.25 -5.94
C VAL A 151 9.75 -10.22 -6.07
N TYR A 152 9.57 -9.18 -6.89
CA TYR A 152 10.52 -8.07 -7.00
C TYR A 152 10.70 -7.34 -5.66
N THR A 153 9.61 -6.99 -4.97
CA THR A 153 9.64 -6.31 -3.66
C THR A 153 10.34 -7.18 -2.61
N VAL A 154 10.11 -8.49 -2.60
CA VAL A 154 10.83 -9.44 -1.74
C VAL A 154 12.32 -9.42 -2.06
N GLY A 155 12.70 -9.43 -3.34
CA GLY A 155 14.10 -9.36 -3.77
C GLY A 155 14.79 -8.08 -3.28
N VAL A 156 14.14 -6.92 -3.42
CA VAL A 156 14.65 -5.64 -2.89
C VAL A 156 14.76 -5.71 -1.37
N PHE A 157 13.75 -6.22 -0.68
CA PHE A 157 13.78 -6.36 0.78
C PHE A 157 14.95 -7.25 1.24
N VAL A 158 15.15 -8.41 0.62
CA VAL A 158 16.26 -9.33 0.94
C VAL A 158 17.61 -8.65 0.70
N PHE A 159 17.74 -7.89 -0.38
CA PHE A 159 18.96 -7.12 -0.66
C PHE A 159 19.29 -6.12 0.47
N PHE A 160 18.29 -5.34 0.93
CA PHE A 160 18.46 -4.42 2.06
C PHE A 160 18.72 -5.17 3.38
N TRP A 161 18.10 -6.33 3.58
CA TRP A 161 18.26 -7.15 4.77
C TRP A 161 19.68 -7.72 4.90
N LEU A 162 20.26 -8.22 3.80
CA LEU A 162 21.62 -8.74 3.78
C LEU A 162 22.66 -7.64 4.07
N ARG A 163 22.37 -6.40 3.69
CA ARG A 163 23.26 -5.23 3.91
C ARG A 163 22.99 -4.46 5.21
N ARG A 164 22.19 -5.01 6.14
CA ARG A 164 21.73 -4.32 7.36
C ARG A 164 22.77 -4.01 8.44
N GLY A 165 24.01 -4.45 8.26
CA GLY A 165 25.10 -4.34 9.25
C GLY A 165 25.28 -2.94 9.85
N PRO A 166 25.45 -1.88 9.03
CA PRO A 166 25.75 -0.52 9.51
C PRO A 166 24.50 0.33 9.85
N PHE A 167 23.29 -0.21 9.80
CA PHE A 167 22.07 0.61 9.94
C PHE A 167 21.87 1.17 11.36
N SER A 168 21.40 2.41 11.43
CA SER A 168 20.98 3.07 12.67
C SER A 168 19.76 2.36 13.29
N ALA A 169 19.56 2.53 14.60
CA ALA A 169 18.43 1.94 15.33
C ALA A 169 17.07 2.32 14.73
N VAL A 170 16.94 3.50 14.14
CA VAL A 170 15.72 3.97 13.46
C VAL A 170 15.47 3.19 12.16
N GLU A 171 16.51 2.93 11.38
CA GLU A 171 16.41 2.23 10.10
C GLU A 171 16.15 0.74 10.32
N LYS A 172 16.76 0.14 11.34
CA LYS A 172 16.48 -1.23 11.76
C LYS A 172 15.00 -1.42 12.15
N ARG A 173 14.37 -0.43 12.78
CA ARG A 173 12.93 -0.45 13.10
C ARG A 173 12.06 -0.41 11.84
N ILE A 174 12.40 0.42 10.86
CA ILE A 174 11.66 0.48 9.59
C ILE A 174 11.85 -0.84 8.81
N CYS A 175 13.08 -1.34 8.75
CA CYS A 175 13.39 -2.60 8.09
C CYS A 175 12.68 -3.80 8.75
N THR A 176 12.59 -3.84 10.08
CA THR A 176 11.83 -4.88 10.80
C THR A 176 10.32 -4.77 10.60
N CYS A 177 9.76 -3.55 10.49
CA CYS A 177 8.37 -3.37 10.09
C CYS A 177 8.12 -3.93 8.68
N VAL A 178 8.96 -3.58 7.70
CA VAL A 178 8.84 -4.13 6.34
C VAL A 178 9.00 -5.65 6.35
N ALA A 179 9.93 -6.19 7.14
CA ALA A 179 10.11 -7.63 7.32
C ALA A 179 8.87 -8.34 7.86
N ALA A 180 8.12 -7.69 8.76
CA ALA A 180 6.86 -8.20 9.28
C ALA A 180 5.71 -8.08 8.26
N CYS A 181 5.72 -7.04 7.42
CA CYS A 181 4.70 -6.82 6.39
C CYS A 181 4.85 -7.75 5.18
N VAL A 182 6.06 -8.13 4.80
CA VAL A 182 6.34 -9.02 3.65
C VAL A 182 5.58 -10.36 3.73
N PRO A 183 5.64 -11.16 4.82
CA PRO A 183 4.91 -12.42 4.90
C PRO A 183 3.39 -12.21 4.93
N VAL A 184 2.91 -11.12 5.53
CA VAL A 184 1.49 -10.76 5.55
C VAL A 184 1.00 -10.43 4.13
N LEU A 185 1.82 -9.73 3.34
CA LEU A 185 1.56 -9.46 1.93
C LEU A 185 1.62 -10.73 1.08
N ALA A 186 2.49 -11.70 1.43
CA ALA A 186 2.58 -13.00 0.77
C ALA A 186 1.24 -13.74 0.80
N ILE A 187 0.65 -13.87 2.00
CA ILE A 187 -0.64 -14.54 2.21
C ILE A 187 -1.69 -13.96 1.27
N ARG A 188 -1.73 -12.63 1.19
CA ARG A 188 -2.65 -11.90 0.33
C ARG A 188 -2.43 -12.18 -1.16
N VAL A 189 -1.19 -12.11 -1.63
CA VAL A 189 -0.85 -12.36 -3.04
C VAL A 189 -1.11 -13.81 -3.43
N THR A 190 -0.85 -14.76 -2.53
CA THR A 190 -1.16 -16.18 -2.73
C THR A 190 -2.67 -16.40 -2.88
N TYR A 191 -3.50 -15.73 -2.09
CA TYR A 191 -4.96 -15.80 -2.26
C TYR A 191 -5.39 -15.35 -3.66
N SER A 192 -4.86 -14.21 -4.15
CA SER A 192 -5.12 -13.74 -5.51
C SER A 192 -4.65 -14.75 -6.58
N LEU A 193 -3.49 -15.38 -6.40
CA LEU A 193 -2.96 -16.42 -7.31
C LEU A 193 -3.83 -17.69 -7.34
N VAL A 194 -4.31 -18.15 -6.18
CA VAL A 194 -5.18 -19.32 -6.08
C VAL A 194 -6.48 -19.09 -6.86
N PHE A 195 -7.05 -17.89 -6.80
CA PHE A 195 -8.22 -17.52 -7.60
C PHE A 195 -7.95 -17.63 -9.11
N VAL A 196 -6.78 -17.19 -9.59
CA VAL A 196 -6.41 -17.25 -11.02
C VAL A 196 -6.24 -18.68 -11.52
N ILE A 197 -5.57 -19.52 -10.75
CA ILE A 197 -5.20 -20.88 -11.15
C ILE A 197 -6.43 -21.79 -11.12
N THR A 198 -7.30 -21.62 -10.12
CA THR A 198 -8.44 -22.51 -9.91
C THR A 198 -9.61 -22.19 -10.86
N ALA A 199 -9.73 -20.94 -11.34
CA ALA A 199 -10.83 -20.46 -12.20
C ALA A 199 -12.26 -20.72 -11.67
N ASP A 200 -12.41 -21.29 -10.48
CA ASP A 200 -13.67 -21.54 -9.79
C ASP A 200 -14.19 -20.29 -9.07
N MET A 201 -15.47 -19.99 -9.25
CA MET A 201 -16.14 -18.83 -8.63
C MET A 201 -16.27 -18.93 -7.10
N VAL A 202 -16.00 -20.10 -6.51
CA VAL A 202 -16.04 -20.35 -5.06
C VAL A 202 -14.88 -19.66 -4.32
N TRP A 203 -13.73 -19.49 -5.00
CA TRP A 203 -12.54 -18.80 -4.47
C TRP A 203 -12.43 -17.35 -4.92
N ASN A 204 -13.51 -16.80 -5.47
CA ASN A 204 -13.53 -15.43 -5.95
C ASN A 204 -13.54 -14.46 -4.78
N ALA A 205 -12.59 -13.52 -4.73
CA ALA A 205 -12.60 -12.41 -3.75
C ALA A 205 -13.93 -11.62 -3.76
N VAL A 206 -14.63 -11.72 -4.88
CA VAL A 206 -15.81 -10.95 -5.24
C VAL A 206 -17.12 -11.72 -4.92
N LYS A 207 -17.20 -13.03 -5.19
CA LYS A 207 -18.42 -13.88 -5.01
C LYS A 207 -18.25 -15.11 -4.10
N GLY A 208 -17.03 -15.41 -3.68
CA GLY A 208 -16.67 -16.54 -2.82
C GLY A 208 -16.91 -16.29 -1.33
N ASP A 209 -16.45 -17.23 -0.52
CA ASP A 209 -16.68 -17.26 0.93
C ASP A 209 -16.24 -15.94 1.60
N SER A 210 -17.22 -15.28 2.20
CA SER A 210 -17.07 -13.94 2.78
C SER A 210 -16.06 -13.90 3.92
N SER A 211 -15.88 -15.04 4.60
CA SER A 211 -14.90 -15.27 5.66
C SER A 211 -13.48 -15.35 5.11
N ALA A 212 -13.26 -16.02 3.98
CA ALA A 212 -11.95 -16.11 3.34
C ALA A 212 -11.48 -14.73 2.84
N TYR A 213 -12.38 -13.95 2.24
CA TYR A 213 -12.09 -12.57 1.84
C TYR A 213 -11.68 -11.70 3.04
N LEU A 214 -12.41 -11.78 4.15
CA LEU A 214 -12.07 -11.01 5.35
C LEU A 214 -10.68 -11.37 5.88
N VAL A 215 -10.44 -12.67 6.09
CA VAL A 215 -9.25 -13.13 6.80
C VAL A 215 -8.00 -13.09 5.92
N MET A 216 -8.13 -13.36 4.62
CA MET A 216 -6.98 -13.44 3.71
C MET A 216 -6.70 -12.14 2.94
N THR A 217 -7.71 -11.27 2.80
CA THR A 217 -7.55 -10.00 2.11
C THR A 217 -7.59 -8.85 3.11
N MET A 218 -8.73 -8.62 3.76
CA MET A 218 -8.94 -7.41 4.57
C MET A 218 -8.04 -7.33 5.81
N VAL A 219 -7.93 -8.40 6.60
CA VAL A 219 -7.14 -8.44 7.85
C VAL A 219 -5.64 -8.18 7.61
N PRO A 220 -4.97 -8.87 6.67
CA PRO A 220 -3.58 -8.59 6.29
C PRO A 220 -3.35 -7.12 5.95
N GLU A 221 -4.32 -6.52 5.28
CA GLU A 221 -4.25 -5.15 4.83
C GLU A 221 -4.30 -4.14 5.95
N MET A 222 -5.27 -4.31 6.85
CA MET A 222 -5.39 -3.50 8.05
C MET A 222 -4.13 -3.63 8.91
N GLY A 223 -3.59 -4.84 9.03
CA GLY A 223 -2.35 -5.10 9.76
C GLY A 223 -1.15 -4.36 9.17
N ILE A 224 -0.97 -4.41 7.84
CA ILE A 224 0.13 -3.70 7.16
C ILE A 224 -0.03 -2.20 7.33
N VAL A 225 -1.21 -1.64 7.08
CA VAL A 225 -1.47 -0.19 7.19
C VAL A 225 -1.24 0.30 8.62
N ALA A 226 -1.77 -0.41 9.62
CA ALA A 226 -1.55 -0.07 11.02
C ALA A 226 -0.07 -0.12 11.41
N GLY A 227 0.66 -1.16 10.99
CA GLY A 227 2.10 -1.29 11.24
C GLY A 227 2.91 -0.16 10.61
N CYS A 228 2.60 0.19 9.36
CA CYS A 228 3.24 1.31 8.67
C CYS A 228 2.93 2.66 9.32
N VAL A 229 1.66 2.94 9.65
CA VAL A 229 1.23 4.16 10.37
C VAL A 229 1.94 4.28 11.71
N TRP A 230 1.99 3.20 12.49
CA TRP A 230 2.68 3.17 13.78
C TRP A 230 4.18 3.44 13.64
N THR A 231 4.80 2.83 12.65
CA THR A 231 6.23 3.02 12.38
C THR A 231 6.54 4.45 11.94
N ILE A 232 5.75 5.03 11.04
CA ILE A 232 5.90 6.42 10.59
C ILE A 232 5.70 7.40 11.73
N TRP A 233 4.71 7.16 12.60
CA TRP A 233 4.47 8.00 13.76
C TRP A 233 5.67 8.07 14.71
N ARG A 234 6.37 6.94 14.89
CA ARG A 234 7.57 6.86 15.76
C ARG A 234 8.84 7.42 15.13
N VAL A 235 8.82 7.78 13.85
CA VAL A 235 10.02 8.13 13.08
C VAL A 235 10.01 9.64 12.77
N PRO A 236 11.03 10.42 13.22
CA PRO A 236 11.05 11.86 12.96
C PRO A 236 11.18 12.17 11.45
N ALA A 237 10.55 13.27 11.02
CA ALA A 237 10.59 13.71 9.62
C ALA A 237 12.04 14.00 9.17
N LEU A 238 12.43 13.50 7.99
CA LEU A 238 13.78 13.71 7.44
C LEU A 238 14.12 15.20 7.24
N GLU A 239 13.13 16.07 7.06
CA GLU A 239 13.35 17.53 7.00
C GLU A 239 13.89 18.11 8.32
N ARG A 240 13.45 17.58 9.47
CA ARG A 240 13.95 18.04 10.78
C ARG A 240 15.41 17.64 10.97
N GLU A 241 15.79 16.44 10.54
CA GLU A 241 17.19 15.98 10.54
C GLU A 241 18.08 16.87 9.64
N LYS A 242 17.62 17.20 8.42
CA LYS A 242 18.35 18.11 7.53
C LYS A 242 18.48 19.52 8.12
N LYS A 243 17.42 20.08 8.72
CA LYS A 243 17.47 21.39 9.38
C LYS A 243 18.38 21.38 10.60
N LYS A 244 18.39 20.30 11.39
CA LYS A 244 19.25 20.16 12.58
C LYS A 244 20.72 20.01 12.19
N LYS A 245 21.04 19.25 11.13
CA LYS A 245 22.40 19.16 10.56
C LYS A 245 22.86 20.44 9.84
N LYS A 246 21.94 21.28 9.37
CA LYS A 246 22.28 22.59 8.80
C LYS A 246 22.57 23.58 9.92
N GLY A 247 21.64 23.76 10.87
CA GLY A 247 21.83 24.62 12.03
C GLY A 247 22.99 24.24 12.95
N GLY A 248 23.36 22.96 13.06
CA GLY A 248 24.57 22.54 13.78
C GLY A 248 25.87 22.95 13.09
N ARG A 249 25.92 22.91 11.75
CA ARG A 249 27.10 23.36 10.98
C ARG A 249 27.22 24.89 10.93
N ASP A 250 26.09 25.59 10.98
CA ASP A 250 26.07 27.06 11.02
C ASP A 250 26.55 27.59 12.40
N LEU A 251 26.35 26.84 13.49
CA LEU A 251 26.85 27.18 14.84
C LEU A 251 28.34 26.83 15.05
N GLU A 252 28.84 25.76 14.42
CA GLU A 252 30.25 25.33 14.51
C GLU A 252 31.19 26.19 13.65
N GLY A 253 30.66 26.95 12.68
CA GLY A 253 31.42 27.87 11.83
C GLY A 253 31.70 29.25 12.44
N ASP A 254 31.03 29.63 13.53
CA ASP A 254 31.13 30.98 14.12
C ASP A 254 32.12 31.05 15.31
N SER A 255 32.45 29.92 15.94
CA SER A 255 33.38 29.88 17.09
C SER A 255 34.87 29.87 16.72
N GLY A 256 35.23 30.05 15.45
CA GLY A 256 36.62 29.97 14.96
C GLY A 256 37.35 31.30 14.77
N SER A 257 36.76 32.46 15.12
CA SER A 257 37.31 33.78 14.74
C SER A 257 37.47 34.78 15.90
N GLN A 258 37.57 34.32 17.14
CA GLN A 258 37.99 35.15 18.27
C GLN A 258 39.18 34.50 18.95
N ASP A 259 40.39 34.98 18.65
CA ASP A 259 41.50 35.17 19.60
C ASP A 259 42.79 35.54 18.85
N VAL A 260 43.02 36.84 18.65
CA VAL A 260 44.37 37.39 18.52
C VAL A 260 44.49 38.58 19.47
N PRO A 261 45.12 38.42 20.65
CA PRO A 261 45.42 39.55 21.51
C PRO A 261 46.57 40.34 20.89
N LEU A 262 46.32 41.61 20.56
CA LEU A 262 47.33 42.61 20.24
C LEU A 262 48.19 42.85 21.49
N VAL A 263 49.36 42.23 21.53
CA VAL A 263 50.41 42.56 22.49
C VAL A 263 51.18 43.78 21.97
N ARG A 264 51.36 44.70 22.92
CA ARG A 264 51.98 46.02 22.86
C ARG A 264 53.40 46.04 22.32
#